data_AF-A0A651G5R6-F1
#
_entry.id   AF-A0A651G5R6-F1
#
_cell.length_a   1.000
_cell.length_b   1.000
_cell.length_c   1.000
_cell.angle_alpha   90.00
_cell.angle_beta   90.00
_cell.angle_gamma   90.00
#
_symmetry.space_group_name_H-M   'P 1'
#
loop_
_entity.id
_entity.type
_entity.pdbx_description
1 polymer ?
#
loop_
_entity_poly.entity_id
_entity_poly.type
_entity_poly.pdbx_seq_one_letter_code
_entity_poly.pdbx_strand_id
1 'polypeptide(L)'
;IEGQAFTIDFNSAGQLVGGPVSKAAQWTDGSASVAIKGRYTGQESFIAGQPWSMEVVEGGLVGAPNGALPPNNPPMVKFSYNVGDGSGNAQVETIIITLDEHYPPGSQIPIADGVYAVLGAGTLTASTLGNVNRLDFVVDGQPDQAQLLAALGVQGLFEGRGAADIRVSQALSLSPGNLLVGHTRSAGDNANVLSLLDTRRAKLLERNTVTLEEFYQGTVSEIAVRVNQVKQVQRNQADLRASLENRRDEISGVSIDEEVGLLILQQQAYQAAARIISIERDNIQVLMGILN
;
A
#
# COMPACT_ATOMS: atom_id res chain seq x y z
N ILE A 1 30.61 17.90 -6.15
CA ILE A 1 29.69 17.05 -5.38
C ILE A 1 29.27 15.93 -6.33
N GLU A 2 30.13 14.93 -6.54
CA GLU A 2 29.76 13.74 -7.31
C GLU A 2 29.60 12.57 -6.34
N GLY A 3 28.51 12.61 -5.57
CA GLY A 3 27.85 11.36 -5.17
C GLY A 3 27.17 10.75 -6.39
N GLN A 4 26.87 9.46 -6.37
CA GLN A 4 26.14 8.83 -7.47
C GLN A 4 24.84 9.59 -7.71
N ALA A 5 24.81 10.40 -8.77
CA ALA A 5 23.62 11.13 -9.16
C ALA A 5 22.66 10.12 -9.80
N PHE A 6 21.52 9.93 -9.17
CA PHE A 6 20.39 9.24 -9.77
C PHE A 6 19.73 10.19 -10.76
N THR A 7 19.75 9.85 -12.04
CA THR A 7 19.06 10.62 -13.07
C THR A 7 17.80 9.87 -13.47
N ILE A 8 16.63 10.52 -13.35
CA ILE A 8 15.39 10.05 -13.98
C ILE A 8 15.24 10.82 -15.28
N ASP A 9 15.28 10.10 -16.40
CA ASP A 9 15.05 10.71 -17.70
C ASP A 9 13.55 10.71 -18.01
N PHE A 10 13.00 11.91 -18.21
CA PHE A 10 11.65 12.13 -18.71
C PHE A 10 11.71 12.53 -20.19
N ASN A 11 10.78 12.03 -21.02
CA ASN A 11 10.63 12.55 -22.37
C ASN A 11 9.94 13.91 -22.38
N SER A 12 9.83 14.51 -23.57
CA SER A 12 9.11 15.76 -23.81
C SER A 12 7.62 15.72 -23.46
N ALA A 13 7.04 14.54 -23.22
CA ALA A 13 5.67 14.35 -22.74
C ALA A 13 5.58 14.14 -21.22
N GLY A 14 6.70 14.23 -20.49
CA GLY A 14 6.78 14.01 -19.04
C GLY A 14 6.64 12.55 -18.61
N GLN A 15 6.74 11.60 -19.54
CA GLN A 15 6.75 10.17 -19.22
C GLN A 15 8.18 9.72 -18.90
N LEU A 16 8.31 8.82 -17.94
CA LEU A 16 9.57 8.18 -17.56
C LEU A 16 10.09 7.33 -18.75
N VAL A 17 11.32 7.59 -19.21
CA VAL A 17 11.93 6.89 -20.35
C VAL A 17 13.24 6.19 -19.98
N GLY A 18 13.87 6.59 -18.88
CA GLY A 18 15.06 5.92 -18.33
C GLY A 18 14.82 5.42 -16.91
N GLY A 19 15.33 4.24 -16.58
CA GLY A 19 15.39 3.77 -15.19
C GLY A 19 16.53 4.43 -14.41
N PRO A 20 16.66 4.12 -13.11
CA PRO A 20 17.83 4.48 -12.30
C PRO A 20 19.15 4.19 -13.02
N VAL A 21 19.86 5.21 -13.48
CA VAL A 21 21.26 5.03 -13.91
C VAL A 21 22.14 5.56 -12.80
N SER A 22 22.83 4.66 -12.09
CA SER A 22 23.88 5.05 -11.17
C SER A 22 25.11 5.45 -11.99
N LYS A 23 25.49 6.72 -11.92
CA LYS A 23 26.77 7.17 -12.47
C LYS A 23 27.87 6.65 -11.53
N ALA A 24 28.59 5.61 -11.96
CA ALA A 24 29.69 5.06 -11.18
C ALA A 24 30.83 6.09 -11.10
N ALA A 25 31.42 6.27 -9.91
CA ALA A 25 32.66 7.00 -9.77
C ALA A 25 33.75 6.20 -10.52
N GLN A 26 34.36 6.80 -11.54
CA GLN A 26 35.33 6.13 -12.40
C GLN A 26 36.76 6.45 -11.97
N TRP A 27 37.54 5.40 -11.75
CA TRP A 27 38.99 5.50 -11.61
C TRP A 27 39.64 5.90 -12.93
N THR A 28 40.51 6.90 -12.93
CA THR A 28 41.18 7.39 -14.14
C THR A 28 42.72 7.22 -14.11
N ASP A 29 43.31 6.92 -12.95
CA ASP A 29 44.77 6.75 -12.78
C ASP A 29 45.23 5.30 -12.96
N GLY A 30 45.02 4.76 -14.16
CA GLY A 30 45.39 3.40 -14.52
C GLY A 30 44.52 2.84 -15.64
N SER A 31 44.75 1.58 -16.02
CA SER A 31 43.93 0.89 -17.04
C SER A 31 42.89 -0.05 -16.43
N ALA A 32 42.96 -0.34 -15.12
CA ALA A 32 41.95 -1.14 -14.43
C ALA A 32 40.66 -0.34 -14.26
N SER A 33 39.54 -0.90 -14.72
CA SER A 33 38.23 -0.30 -14.46
C SER A 33 37.81 -0.55 -13.00
N VAL A 34 37.34 0.48 -12.30
CA VAL A 34 36.76 0.34 -10.95
C VAL A 34 35.29 0.73 -10.99
N ALA A 35 34.43 -0.10 -10.42
CA ALA A 35 33.02 0.19 -10.26
C ALA A 35 32.56 -0.11 -8.82
N ILE A 36 32.02 0.90 -8.15
CA ILE A 36 31.33 0.74 -6.86
C ILE A 36 29.85 0.47 -7.15
N LYS A 37 29.33 -0.63 -6.59
CA LYS A 37 27.97 -1.11 -6.82
C LYS A 37 27.31 -1.49 -5.51
N GLY A 38 26.00 -1.67 -5.58
CA GLY A 38 25.18 -2.08 -4.45
C GLY A 38 24.37 -0.94 -3.86
N ARG A 39 23.64 -1.25 -2.80
CA ARG A 39 22.88 -0.29 -1.98
C ARG A 39 23.33 -0.54 -0.56
N TYR A 40 23.67 0.51 0.18
CA TYR A 40 24.01 0.33 1.58
C TYR A 40 22.77 -0.03 2.38
N THR A 41 22.87 -1.12 3.13
CA THR A 41 21.77 -1.70 3.91
C THR A 41 22.03 -1.67 5.42
N GLY A 42 23.17 -1.12 5.85
CA GLY A 42 23.49 -0.92 7.26
C GLY A 42 22.79 0.30 7.88
N GLN A 43 23.05 0.55 9.16
CA GLN A 43 22.55 1.73 9.89
C GLN A 43 23.38 2.99 9.58
N GLU A 44 22.96 4.16 10.08
CA GLU A 44 23.54 5.50 9.78
C GLU A 44 25.03 5.49 9.39
N SER A 45 25.33 5.74 8.11
CA SER A 45 26.69 5.66 7.54
C SER A 45 27.21 7.00 7.02
N PHE A 46 26.67 8.10 7.53
CA PHE A 46 27.05 9.43 7.07
C PHE A 46 27.85 10.18 8.14
N ILE A 47 29.06 10.57 7.78
CA ILE A 47 29.89 11.50 8.55
C ILE A 47 30.17 12.69 7.65
N ALA A 48 29.72 13.88 8.06
CA ALA A 48 29.89 15.09 7.26
C ALA A 48 31.38 15.36 6.99
N GLY A 49 31.73 15.53 5.70
CA GLY A 49 33.12 15.77 5.28
C GLY A 49 34.02 14.52 5.23
N GLN A 50 33.50 13.33 5.53
CA GLN A 50 34.24 12.07 5.41
C GLN A 50 33.51 11.11 4.45
N PRO A 51 33.70 11.29 3.13
CA PRO A 51 33.17 10.36 2.15
C PRO A 51 33.86 9.00 2.27
N TRP A 52 33.20 7.97 1.76
CA TRP A 52 33.86 6.68 1.60
C TRP A 52 34.92 6.80 0.51
N SER A 53 35.94 5.96 0.58
CA SER A 53 37.02 6.05 -0.37
C SER A 53 37.71 4.73 -0.61
N MET A 54 38.29 4.60 -1.80
CA MET A 54 39.24 3.56 -2.15
C MET A 54 40.60 4.21 -2.43
N GLU A 55 41.66 3.66 -1.87
CA GLU A 55 43.04 4.05 -2.13
C GLU A 55 43.86 2.83 -2.55
N VAL A 56 44.74 2.99 -3.55
CA VAL A 56 45.70 1.94 -3.92
C VAL A 56 46.92 2.05 -3.01
N VAL A 57 47.00 1.14 -2.05
CA VAL A 57 48.13 1.04 -1.10
C VAL A 57 49.36 0.48 -1.81
N GLU A 58 49.14 -0.54 -2.64
CA GLU A 58 50.19 -1.19 -3.41
C GLU A 58 49.73 -1.36 -4.86
N GLY A 59 50.48 -0.75 -5.77
CA GLY A 59 50.20 -0.78 -7.20
C GLY A 59 50.61 -2.11 -7.82
N GLY A 60 49.96 -2.48 -8.90
CA GLY A 60 50.18 -3.78 -9.53
C GLY A 60 49.16 -4.09 -10.62
N LEU A 61 49.27 -5.28 -11.16
CA LEU A 61 48.41 -5.76 -12.23
C LEU A 61 47.26 -6.58 -11.65
N VAL A 62 46.03 -6.12 -11.88
CA VAL A 62 44.80 -6.81 -11.48
C VAL A 62 44.50 -7.87 -12.54
N GLY A 63 44.71 -9.13 -12.18
CA GLY A 63 44.62 -10.27 -13.09
C GLY A 63 45.79 -10.33 -14.07
N ALA A 64 46.39 -11.50 -14.21
CA ALA A 64 47.45 -11.67 -15.18
C ALA A 64 46.90 -11.75 -16.62
N PRO A 65 47.50 -11.07 -17.60
CA PRO A 65 47.16 -11.26 -19.00
C PRO A 65 47.47 -12.71 -19.39
N ASN A 66 46.49 -13.38 -20.00
CA ASN A 66 46.64 -14.71 -20.60
C ASN A 66 47.12 -15.83 -19.64
N GLY A 67 46.74 -15.81 -18.37
CA GLY A 67 47.03 -16.91 -17.44
C GLY A 67 48.49 -17.02 -17.01
N ALA A 68 49.30 -15.97 -17.17
CA ALA A 68 50.60 -15.88 -16.52
C ALA A 68 50.44 -15.86 -14.99
N LEU A 69 51.44 -16.30 -14.23
CA LEU A 69 51.42 -16.09 -12.78
C LEU A 69 51.47 -14.57 -12.52
N PRO A 70 50.62 -14.03 -11.62
CA PRO A 70 50.73 -12.64 -11.20
C PRO A 70 52.17 -12.35 -10.75
N PRO A 71 52.70 -11.13 -10.96
CA PRO A 71 53.97 -10.76 -10.35
C PRO A 71 53.90 -11.05 -8.85
N ASN A 72 55.06 -11.34 -8.23
CA ASN A 72 55.22 -11.82 -6.85
C ASN A 72 54.74 -10.83 -5.75
N ASN A 73 53.97 -9.82 -6.15
CA ASN A 73 53.44 -8.75 -5.34
C ASN A 73 52.04 -8.34 -5.89
N PRO A 74 50.95 -8.97 -5.43
CA PRO A 74 49.60 -8.63 -5.85
C PRO A 74 49.21 -7.21 -5.39
N PRO A 75 48.44 -6.46 -6.20
CA PRO A 75 48.03 -5.12 -5.80
C PRO A 75 47.12 -5.14 -4.57
N MET A 76 47.25 -4.12 -3.72
CA MET A 76 46.47 -3.97 -2.49
C MET A 76 45.68 -2.67 -2.52
N VAL A 77 44.40 -2.77 -2.16
CA VAL A 77 43.46 -1.65 -2.13
C VAL A 77 42.88 -1.50 -0.73
N LYS A 78 42.85 -0.28 -0.23
CA LYS A 78 42.24 0.06 1.05
C LYS A 78 40.93 0.77 0.80
N PHE A 79 39.86 0.22 1.33
CA PHE A 79 38.58 0.92 1.41
C PHE A 79 38.45 1.54 2.81
N SER A 80 38.04 2.80 2.86
CA SER A 80 37.60 3.47 4.08
C SER A 80 36.11 3.78 3.93
N TYR A 81 35.30 3.29 4.84
CA TYR A 81 33.85 3.41 4.78
C TYR A 81 33.29 3.74 6.17
N ASN A 82 32.11 4.32 6.21
CA ASN A 82 31.46 4.67 7.46
C ASN A 82 30.42 3.59 7.80
N VAL A 83 30.38 3.20 9.05
CA VAL A 83 29.38 2.28 9.61
C VAL A 83 28.77 2.90 10.86
N GLY A 84 27.47 2.75 11.02
CA GLY A 84 26.75 3.16 12.22
C GLY A 84 26.17 1.97 12.95
N ASP A 85 25.91 2.17 14.24
CA ASP A 85 25.23 1.22 15.12
C ASP A 85 23.73 1.54 15.30
N GLY A 86 23.22 2.57 14.61
CA GLY A 86 21.85 3.05 14.73
C GLY A 86 21.60 3.96 15.95
N SER A 87 22.65 4.33 16.70
CA SER A 87 22.56 5.25 17.85
C SER A 87 22.77 6.73 17.48
N GLY A 88 22.90 7.06 16.20
CA GLY A 88 23.27 8.41 15.73
C GLY A 88 24.79 8.64 15.62
N ASN A 89 25.59 7.61 15.90
CA ASN A 89 27.05 7.68 15.83
C ASN A 89 27.56 6.77 14.70
N ALA A 90 28.15 7.39 13.68
CA ALA A 90 28.88 6.69 12.62
C ALA A 90 30.39 6.71 12.93
N GLN A 91 31.07 5.59 12.65
CA GLN A 91 32.51 5.45 12.76
C GLN A 91 33.12 5.07 11.41
N VAL A 92 34.36 5.49 11.18
CA VAL A 92 35.11 5.09 9.98
C VAL A 92 35.76 3.74 10.25
N GLU A 93 35.46 2.77 9.40
CA GLU A 93 36.18 1.51 9.31
C GLU A 93 37.04 1.46 8.05
N THR A 94 38.04 0.58 8.09
CA THR A 94 38.93 0.35 6.96
C THR A 94 39.11 -1.14 6.72
N ILE A 95 39.06 -1.54 5.45
CA ILE A 95 39.41 -2.88 5.01
C ILE A 95 40.49 -2.79 3.95
N ILE A 96 41.49 -3.68 4.03
CA ILE A 96 42.53 -3.81 3.02
C ILE A 96 42.34 -5.14 2.33
N ILE A 97 42.23 -5.10 1.01
CA ILE A 97 42.03 -6.27 0.17
C ILE A 97 43.23 -6.44 -0.74
N THR A 98 43.78 -7.65 -0.71
CA THR A 98 44.79 -8.10 -1.66
C THR A 98 44.11 -8.71 -2.88
N LEU A 99 44.39 -8.19 -4.06
CA LEU A 99 43.80 -8.63 -5.33
C LEU A 99 44.62 -9.79 -5.91
N ASP A 100 44.46 -10.96 -5.30
CA ASP A 100 45.12 -12.21 -5.70
C ASP A 100 44.13 -13.19 -6.37
N GLU A 101 44.47 -14.48 -6.40
CA GLU A 101 43.63 -15.54 -6.97
C GLU A 101 42.24 -15.67 -6.33
N HIS A 102 42.04 -15.18 -5.09
CA HIS A 102 40.74 -15.17 -4.42
C HIS A 102 39.82 -14.07 -4.94
N TYR A 103 40.39 -13.01 -5.52
CA TYR A 103 39.65 -11.88 -6.11
C TYR A 103 40.06 -11.66 -7.57
N PRO A 104 39.73 -12.60 -8.48
CA PRO A 104 40.03 -12.44 -9.90
C PRO A 104 39.31 -11.22 -10.50
N PRO A 105 39.75 -10.72 -11.66
CA PRO A 105 39.07 -9.60 -12.34
C PRO A 105 37.57 -9.85 -12.52
N GLY A 106 36.76 -8.85 -12.17
CA GLY A 106 35.31 -8.91 -12.21
C GLY A 106 34.66 -9.55 -10.98
N SER A 107 35.45 -10.08 -10.04
CA SER A 107 34.93 -10.54 -8.75
C SER A 107 34.30 -9.40 -7.94
N GLN A 108 33.34 -9.76 -7.09
CA GLN A 108 32.71 -8.84 -6.16
C GLN A 108 33.52 -8.80 -4.87
N ILE A 109 34.01 -7.62 -4.52
CA ILE A 109 34.74 -7.38 -3.28
C ILE A 109 33.77 -6.71 -2.30
N PRO A 110 33.29 -7.41 -1.27
CA PRO A 110 32.42 -6.81 -0.28
C PRO A 110 33.17 -5.70 0.47
N ILE A 111 32.59 -4.52 0.56
CA ILE A 111 33.13 -3.38 1.32
C ILE A 111 32.41 -3.28 2.65
N ALA A 112 31.08 -3.18 2.59
CA ALA A 112 30.18 -3.00 3.72
C ALA A 112 28.80 -3.59 3.38
N ASP A 113 27.84 -3.51 4.31
CA ASP A 113 26.49 -4.07 4.15
C ASP A 113 25.83 -3.66 2.83
N GLY A 114 25.72 -4.60 1.90
CA GLY A 114 25.08 -4.42 0.59
C GLY A 114 25.91 -3.64 -0.45
N VAL A 115 27.12 -3.19 -0.11
CA VAL A 115 28.02 -2.41 -0.98
C VAL A 115 29.26 -3.23 -1.35
N TYR A 116 29.58 -3.27 -2.64
CA TYR A 116 30.74 -4.00 -3.15
C TYR A 116 31.45 -3.25 -4.27
N ALA A 117 32.77 -3.47 -4.39
CA ALA A 117 33.56 -3.04 -5.53
C ALA A 117 33.68 -4.17 -6.56
N VAL A 118 33.80 -3.78 -7.83
CA VAL A 118 34.18 -4.67 -8.93
C VAL A 118 35.34 -4.01 -9.66
N LEU A 119 36.47 -4.71 -9.72
CA LEU A 119 37.65 -4.26 -10.46
C LEU A 119 37.85 -5.12 -11.70
N GLY A 120 38.03 -4.48 -12.84
CA GLY A 120 38.37 -5.12 -14.11
C GLY A 120 39.86 -5.38 -14.23
N ALA A 121 40.24 -6.17 -15.24
CA ALA A 121 41.63 -6.43 -15.53
C ALA A 121 42.35 -5.13 -15.95
N GLY A 122 43.58 -4.93 -15.48
CA GLY A 122 44.38 -3.76 -15.81
C GLY A 122 45.35 -3.37 -14.70
N THR A 123 46.02 -2.24 -14.86
CA THR A 123 47.03 -1.76 -13.91
C THR A 123 46.43 -0.78 -12.90
N LEU A 124 46.69 -1.01 -11.63
CA LEU A 124 46.49 -0.07 -10.53
C LEU A 124 47.82 0.60 -10.18
N THR A 125 47.80 1.91 -9.97
CA THR A 125 48.99 2.70 -9.65
C THR A 125 48.95 3.08 -8.17
N ALA A 126 50.03 2.80 -7.42
CA ALA A 126 50.11 3.14 -5.99
C ALA A 126 50.05 4.66 -5.77
N SER A 127 49.47 5.07 -4.64
CA SER A 127 49.63 6.44 -4.13
C SER A 127 51.11 6.72 -3.86
N THR A 128 51.62 7.86 -4.36
CA THR A 128 52.99 8.33 -4.08
C THR A 128 52.97 9.68 -3.36
N LEU A 129 54.10 10.09 -2.78
CA LEU A 129 54.23 11.43 -2.18
C LEU A 129 54.00 12.50 -3.25
N GLY A 130 52.82 13.13 -3.22
CA GLY A 130 52.41 14.17 -4.17
C GLY A 130 51.37 13.74 -5.22
N ASN A 131 51.08 12.44 -5.33
CA ASN A 131 49.96 11.93 -6.14
C ASN A 131 49.17 10.87 -5.35
N VAL A 132 48.03 11.28 -4.79
CA VAL A 132 47.16 10.41 -4.03
C VAL A 132 46.15 9.80 -4.99
N ASN A 133 46.37 8.54 -5.33
CA ASN A 133 45.50 7.77 -6.21
C ASN A 133 44.32 7.25 -5.36
N ARG A 134 43.28 8.08 -5.27
CA ARG A 134 42.12 7.86 -4.41
C ARG A 134 40.81 8.12 -5.16
N LEU A 135 39.85 7.21 -4.98
CA LEU A 135 38.48 7.34 -5.45
C LEU A 135 37.59 7.66 -4.26
N ASP A 136 37.10 8.89 -4.16
CA ASP A 136 36.06 9.25 -3.19
C ASP A 136 34.67 8.96 -3.77
N PHE A 137 33.80 8.38 -2.96
CA PHE A 137 32.42 8.10 -3.33
C PHE A 137 31.50 8.24 -2.11
N VAL A 138 30.25 8.57 -2.37
CA VAL A 138 29.22 8.66 -1.34
C VAL A 138 28.28 7.49 -1.51
N VAL A 139 27.99 6.82 -0.40
CA VAL A 139 26.96 5.80 -0.34
C VAL A 139 25.89 6.29 0.63
N ASP A 140 24.65 6.38 0.14
CA ASP A 140 23.50 6.75 0.95
C ASP A 140 22.62 5.52 1.18
N GLY A 141 22.33 5.21 2.45
CA GLY A 141 21.40 4.14 2.83
C GLY A 141 19.94 4.49 2.54
N GLN A 142 19.63 5.80 2.47
CA GLN A 142 18.31 6.36 2.23
C GLN A 142 18.33 7.33 1.03
N PRO A 143 18.62 6.86 -0.19
CA PRO A 143 18.72 7.74 -1.36
C PRO A 143 17.40 8.46 -1.73
N ASP A 144 16.27 8.04 -1.15
CA ASP A 144 14.94 8.64 -1.35
C ASP A 144 14.38 9.25 -0.05
N GLN A 145 15.14 10.17 0.56
CA GLN A 145 14.71 10.87 1.79
C GLN A 145 13.40 11.66 1.58
N ALA A 146 13.13 12.10 0.35
CA ALA A 146 11.90 12.79 -0.02
C ALA A 146 10.72 11.84 -0.35
N GLN A 147 10.95 10.51 -0.33
CA GLN A 147 9.97 9.48 -0.72
C GLN A 147 9.37 9.70 -2.12
N LEU A 148 10.10 10.39 -2.99
CA LEU A 148 9.67 10.76 -4.33
C LEU A 148 9.55 9.53 -5.22
N LEU A 149 10.44 8.53 -5.09
CA LEU A 149 10.40 7.33 -5.93
C LEU A 149 9.14 6.50 -5.63
N ALA A 150 8.79 6.39 -4.35
CA ALA A 150 7.54 5.76 -3.93
C ALA A 150 6.32 6.54 -4.43
N ALA A 151 6.33 7.87 -4.33
CA ALA A 151 5.24 8.72 -4.83
C ALA A 151 5.08 8.66 -6.37
N LEU A 152 6.19 8.48 -7.10
CA LEU A 152 6.20 8.28 -8.55
C LEU A 152 5.91 6.83 -8.97
N GLY A 153 5.71 5.91 -8.03
CA GLY A 153 5.44 4.50 -8.29
C GLY A 153 6.61 3.73 -8.91
N VAL A 154 7.84 4.26 -8.81
CA VAL A 154 9.02 3.61 -9.37
C VAL A 154 9.36 2.37 -8.55
N GLN A 155 9.36 1.20 -9.20
CA GLN A 155 9.61 -0.11 -8.58
C GLN A 155 8.68 -0.45 -7.39
N GLY A 156 7.48 0.12 -7.36
CA GLY A 156 6.46 -0.20 -6.37
C GLY A 156 5.85 -1.60 -6.58
N LEU A 157 5.41 -2.23 -5.47
CA LEU A 157 4.62 -3.46 -5.52
C LEU A 157 3.23 -3.21 -6.12
N PHE A 158 2.63 -2.06 -5.78
CA PHE A 158 1.31 -1.65 -6.24
C PHE A 158 1.37 -0.37 -7.07
N GLU A 159 0.48 -0.26 -8.04
CA GLU A 159 0.22 0.94 -8.84
C GLU A 159 -1.27 1.32 -8.74
N GLY A 160 -1.58 2.60 -8.89
CA GLY A 160 -2.94 3.16 -8.73
C GLY A 160 -2.95 4.38 -7.80
N ARG A 161 -4.03 5.16 -7.84
CA ARG A 161 -4.20 6.38 -7.02
C ARG A 161 -5.23 6.21 -5.91
N GLY A 162 -6.01 5.14 -5.92
CA GLY A 162 -7.01 4.86 -4.90
C GLY A 162 -7.61 3.46 -4.99
N ALA A 163 -8.69 3.24 -4.24
CA ALA A 163 -9.30 1.91 -4.11
C ALA A 163 -9.89 1.35 -5.42
N ALA A 164 -10.24 2.21 -6.37
CA ALA A 164 -10.86 1.79 -7.64
C ALA A 164 -9.85 1.29 -8.68
N ASP A 165 -8.58 1.71 -8.59
CA ASP A 165 -7.56 1.46 -9.61
C ASP A 165 -6.28 0.82 -9.07
N ILE A 166 -6.22 0.56 -7.76
CA ILE A 166 -5.11 -0.17 -7.12
C ILE A 166 -4.96 -1.57 -7.70
N ARG A 167 -3.73 -1.92 -8.09
CA ARG A 167 -3.36 -3.23 -8.64
C ARG A 167 -1.88 -3.50 -8.43
N VAL A 168 -1.45 -4.76 -8.61
CA VAL A 168 -0.02 -5.11 -8.64
C VAL A 168 0.63 -4.44 -9.85
N SER A 169 1.88 -3.97 -9.71
CA SER A 169 2.57 -3.29 -10.78
C SER A 169 2.72 -4.17 -12.04
N GLN A 170 2.50 -3.58 -13.21
CA GLN A 170 2.50 -4.33 -14.47
C GLN A 170 3.83 -5.05 -14.73
N ALA A 171 4.95 -4.44 -14.30
CA ALA A 171 6.28 -5.03 -14.40
C ALA A 171 6.40 -6.34 -13.62
N LEU A 172 5.76 -6.44 -12.44
CA LEU A 172 5.72 -7.66 -11.63
C LEU A 172 4.71 -8.67 -12.18
N SER A 173 3.57 -8.21 -12.73
CA SER A 173 2.62 -9.11 -13.38
C SER A 173 3.20 -9.82 -14.61
N LEU A 174 4.00 -9.11 -15.41
CA LEU A 174 4.67 -9.69 -16.59
C LEU A 174 5.87 -10.57 -16.23
N SER A 175 6.54 -10.28 -15.12
CA SER A 175 7.75 -10.98 -14.71
C SER A 175 7.86 -11.05 -13.19
N PRO A 176 7.22 -12.05 -12.55
CA PRO A 176 7.23 -12.19 -11.08
C PRO A 176 8.63 -12.34 -10.48
N GLY A 177 9.61 -12.82 -11.26
CA GLY A 177 11.02 -12.91 -10.84
C GLY A 177 11.69 -11.56 -10.59
N ASN A 178 11.06 -10.45 -10.98
CA ASN A 178 11.53 -9.10 -10.68
C ASN A 178 11.17 -8.65 -9.26
N LEU A 179 10.42 -9.44 -8.50
CA LEU A 179 10.12 -9.14 -7.11
C LEU A 179 11.39 -9.25 -6.25
N LEU A 180 11.84 -8.12 -5.71
CA LEU A 180 13.00 -8.07 -4.83
C LEU A 180 12.59 -8.42 -3.40
N VAL A 181 12.98 -9.60 -2.93
CA VAL A 181 12.60 -10.12 -1.60
C VAL A 181 13.58 -9.75 -0.48
N GLY A 182 14.82 -9.41 -0.82
CA GLY A 182 15.88 -9.04 0.14
C GLY A 182 16.37 -7.61 -0.04
N HIS A 183 17.07 -7.10 0.97
CA HIS A 183 17.80 -5.83 0.86
C HIS A 183 19.16 -6.02 0.16
N THR A 184 19.72 -7.22 0.27
CA THR A 184 21.00 -7.63 -0.29
C THR A 184 20.81 -8.70 -1.38
N ARG A 185 21.92 -9.09 -2.03
CA ARG A 185 21.95 -10.23 -2.96
C ARG A 185 22.37 -11.54 -2.29
N SER A 186 22.45 -11.56 -0.96
CA SER A 186 22.81 -12.76 -0.21
C SER A 186 21.72 -13.82 -0.34
N ALA A 187 22.13 -15.07 -0.56
CA ALA A 187 21.20 -16.18 -0.64
C ALA A 187 20.43 -16.30 0.69
N GLY A 188 19.10 -16.35 0.62
CA GLY A 188 18.22 -16.46 1.79
C GLY A 188 17.77 -15.13 2.41
N ASP A 189 18.24 -13.98 1.91
CA ASP A 189 17.73 -12.68 2.38
C ASP A 189 16.26 -12.47 1.98
N ASN A 190 15.40 -12.29 2.98
CA ASN A 190 13.97 -12.05 2.84
C ASN A 190 13.51 -10.77 3.56
N ALA A 191 14.42 -9.84 3.84
CA ALA A 191 14.14 -8.65 4.66
C ALA A 191 12.99 -7.78 4.12
N ASN A 192 12.86 -7.58 2.80
CA ASN A 192 11.73 -6.81 2.24
C ASN A 192 10.39 -7.49 2.53
N VAL A 193 10.36 -8.83 2.53
CA VAL A 193 9.15 -9.59 2.84
C VAL A 193 8.77 -9.42 4.32
N LEU A 194 9.76 -9.45 5.22
CA LEU A 194 9.53 -9.19 6.64
C LEU A 194 9.00 -7.77 6.86
N SER A 195 9.59 -6.75 6.22
CA SER A 195 9.08 -5.37 6.29
C SER A 195 7.66 -5.23 5.74
N LEU A 196 7.32 -5.96 4.67
CA LEU A 196 5.95 -6.01 4.15
C LEU A 196 4.98 -6.62 5.16
N LEU A 197 5.38 -7.70 5.86
CA LEU A 197 4.57 -8.31 6.91
C LEU A 197 4.38 -7.38 8.12
N ASP A 198 5.40 -6.60 8.48
CA ASP A 198 5.32 -5.62 9.56
C ASP A 198 4.36 -4.47 9.23
N THR A 199 4.23 -4.11 7.94
CA THR A 199 3.26 -3.10 7.47
C THR A 199 1.82 -3.45 7.89
N ARG A 200 1.48 -4.74 8.01
CA ARG A 200 0.16 -5.17 8.50
C ARG A 200 -0.12 -4.71 9.93
N ARG A 201 0.91 -4.66 10.77
CA ARG A 201 0.83 -4.24 12.18
C ARG A 201 1.13 -2.75 12.36
N ALA A 202 1.64 -2.09 11.32
CA ALA A 202 1.98 -0.68 11.37
C ALA A 202 0.72 0.19 11.41
N LYS A 203 0.76 1.21 12.26
CA LYS A 203 -0.28 2.24 12.34
C LYS A 203 0.02 3.32 11.32
N LEU A 204 -0.66 3.24 10.17
CA LEU A 204 -0.40 4.09 8.99
C LEU A 204 -1.58 5.01 8.68
N LEU A 205 -2.76 4.71 9.21
CA LEU A 205 -3.99 5.42 8.91
C LEU A 205 -4.38 6.32 10.10
N GLU A 206 -5.28 7.26 9.83
CA GLU A 206 -5.78 8.21 10.82
C GLU A 206 -4.66 8.90 11.62
N ARG A 207 -3.74 9.58 10.91
CA ARG A 207 -2.56 10.23 11.51
C ARG A 207 -1.70 9.25 12.32
N ASN A 208 -1.45 8.06 11.75
CA ASN A 208 -0.59 7.02 12.31
C ASN A 208 -1.11 6.42 13.64
N THR A 209 -2.42 6.34 13.82
CA THR A 209 -3.02 5.78 15.05
C THR A 209 -3.67 4.42 14.84
N VAL A 210 -4.05 4.09 13.60
CA VAL A 210 -4.84 2.91 13.24
C VAL A 210 -4.12 2.09 12.18
N THR A 211 -4.17 0.76 12.32
CA THR A 211 -3.67 -0.19 11.33
C THR A 211 -4.62 -0.33 10.14
N LEU A 212 -4.15 -0.91 9.03
CA LEU A 212 -4.99 -1.20 7.86
C LEU A 212 -6.21 -2.07 8.21
N GLU A 213 -6.01 -3.08 9.06
CA GLU A 213 -7.06 -4.02 9.45
C GLU A 213 -8.11 -3.37 10.36
N GLU A 214 -7.68 -2.61 11.37
CA GLU A 214 -8.59 -1.87 12.26
C GLU A 214 -9.43 -0.85 11.49
N PHE A 215 -8.83 -0.12 10.53
CA PHE A 215 -9.55 0.85 9.71
C PHE A 215 -10.62 0.18 8.84
N TYR A 216 -10.29 -0.96 8.21
CA TYR A 216 -11.24 -1.73 7.43
C TYR A 216 -12.39 -2.27 8.29
N GLN A 217 -12.08 -2.84 9.46
CA GLN A 217 -13.09 -3.33 10.41
C GLN A 217 -13.99 -2.20 10.92
N GLY A 218 -13.43 -1.02 11.20
CA GLY A 218 -14.18 0.18 11.58
C GLY A 218 -15.15 0.61 10.49
N THR A 219 -14.69 0.67 9.24
CA THR A 219 -15.52 1.02 8.08
C THR A 219 -16.68 0.04 7.89
N VAL A 220 -16.41 -1.27 7.95
CA VAL A 220 -17.45 -2.30 7.84
C VAL A 220 -18.45 -2.19 8.99
N SER A 221 -17.97 -1.90 10.20
CA SER A 221 -18.82 -1.74 11.39
C SER A 221 -19.74 -0.52 11.26
N GLU A 222 -19.25 0.61 10.75
CA GLU A 222 -20.07 1.80 10.50
C GLU A 222 -21.20 1.50 9.51
N ILE A 223 -20.87 0.83 8.40
CA ILE A 223 -21.86 0.39 7.40
C ILE A 223 -22.90 -0.53 8.06
N ALA A 224 -22.46 -1.49 8.87
CA ALA A 224 -23.36 -2.41 9.55
C ALA A 224 -24.31 -1.69 10.52
N VAL A 225 -23.80 -0.72 11.29
CA VAL A 225 -24.62 0.12 12.19
C VAL A 225 -25.67 0.89 11.38
N ARG A 226 -25.27 1.55 10.28
CA ARG A 226 -26.19 2.29 9.42
C ARG A 226 -27.26 1.40 8.81
N VAL A 227 -26.90 0.20 8.35
CA VAL A 227 -27.86 -0.78 7.82
C VAL A 227 -28.88 -1.19 8.89
N ASN A 228 -28.43 -1.45 10.12
CA ASN A 228 -29.33 -1.80 11.22
C ASN A 228 -30.27 -0.66 11.59
N GLN A 229 -29.78 0.58 11.61
CA GLN A 229 -30.62 1.77 11.82
C GLN A 229 -31.71 1.88 10.75
N VAL A 230 -31.35 1.74 9.47
CA VAL A 230 -32.32 1.81 8.37
C VAL A 230 -33.35 0.68 8.46
N LYS A 231 -32.93 -0.55 8.79
CA LYS A 231 -33.86 -1.68 8.99
C LYS A 231 -34.82 -1.42 10.16
N GLN A 232 -34.35 -0.82 11.25
CA GLN A 232 -35.23 -0.48 12.37
C GLN A 232 -36.25 0.58 11.98
N VAL A 233 -35.83 1.63 11.27
CA VAL A 233 -36.74 2.66 10.76
C VAL A 233 -37.77 2.04 9.81
N GLN A 234 -37.35 1.15 8.90
CA GLN A 234 -38.25 0.45 8.00
C GLN A 234 -39.33 -0.35 8.76
N ARG A 235 -38.94 -1.10 9.80
CA ARG A 235 -39.89 -1.84 10.65
C ARG A 235 -40.88 -0.91 11.34
N ASN A 236 -40.39 0.16 11.98
CA ASN A 236 -41.25 1.13 12.64
C ASN A 236 -42.26 1.76 11.68
N GLN A 237 -41.85 2.06 10.44
CA GLN A 237 -42.75 2.61 9.41
C GLN A 237 -43.79 1.57 8.95
N ALA A 238 -43.42 0.29 8.85
CA ALA A 238 -44.36 -0.78 8.53
C ALA A 238 -45.41 -0.95 9.65
N ASP A 239 -44.97 -0.93 10.92
CA ASP A 239 -45.87 -1.03 12.07
C ASP A 239 -46.81 0.18 12.17
N LEU A 240 -46.29 1.39 11.93
CA LEU A 240 -47.11 2.61 11.88
C LEU A 240 -48.14 2.53 10.76
N ARG A 241 -47.74 2.09 9.56
CA ARG A 241 -48.64 1.90 8.42
C ARG A 241 -49.76 0.92 8.78
N ALA A 242 -49.42 -0.23 9.36
CA ALA A 242 -50.40 -1.23 9.78
C ALA A 242 -51.38 -0.67 10.84
N SER A 243 -50.87 0.12 11.80
CA SER A 243 -51.73 0.78 12.81
C SER A 243 -52.69 1.80 12.19
N LEU A 244 -52.22 2.58 11.21
CA LEU A 244 -53.05 3.54 10.48
C LEU A 244 -54.11 2.84 9.61
N GLU A 245 -53.75 1.73 8.96
CA GLU A 245 -54.70 0.89 8.21
C GLU A 245 -55.80 0.33 9.13
N ASN A 246 -55.42 -0.24 10.28
CA ASN A 246 -56.40 -0.73 11.25
C ASN A 246 -57.33 0.37 11.76
N ARG A 247 -56.81 1.56 12.09
CA ARG A 247 -57.64 2.72 12.50
C ARG A 247 -58.57 3.20 11.40
N ARG A 248 -58.10 3.20 10.15
CA ARG A 248 -58.94 3.54 9.00
C ARG A 248 -60.09 2.54 8.88
N ASP A 249 -59.79 1.26 9.05
CA ASP A 249 -60.79 0.19 8.93
C ASP A 249 -61.76 0.19 10.13
N GLU A 250 -61.34 0.60 11.32
CA GLU A 250 -62.24 0.83 12.47
C GLU A 250 -63.24 1.98 12.24
N ILE A 251 -62.80 3.07 11.61
CA ILE A 251 -63.66 4.25 11.34
C ILE A 251 -64.53 4.04 10.09
N SER A 252 -63.98 3.40 9.06
CA SER A 252 -64.64 3.17 7.78
C SER A 252 -65.40 1.84 7.72
N GLY A 253 -65.19 0.96 8.69
CA GLY A 253 -65.85 -0.33 8.80
C GLY A 253 -67.26 -0.14 9.31
N VAL A 254 -68.24 -0.31 8.43
CA VAL A 254 -69.63 -0.45 8.84
C VAL A 254 -69.83 -1.88 9.33
N SER A 255 -70.38 -2.05 10.54
CA SER A 255 -70.73 -3.37 11.04
C SER A 255 -71.95 -3.88 10.25
N ILE A 256 -71.73 -4.88 9.39
CA ILE A 256 -72.80 -5.55 8.63
C ILE A 256 -73.87 -6.07 9.59
N ASP A 257 -73.49 -6.52 10.79
CA ASP A 257 -74.44 -7.01 11.80
C ASP A 257 -75.31 -5.88 12.36
N GLU A 258 -74.76 -4.68 12.56
CA GLU A 258 -75.56 -3.50 12.94
C GLU A 258 -76.46 -3.03 11.78
N GLU A 259 -75.95 -2.96 10.55
CA GLU A 259 -76.77 -2.58 9.39
C GLU A 259 -77.89 -3.59 9.11
N VAL A 260 -77.62 -4.89 9.24
CA VAL A 260 -78.61 -5.96 9.10
C VAL A 260 -79.62 -5.91 10.26
N GLY A 261 -79.17 -5.65 11.49
CA GLY A 261 -80.05 -5.42 12.64
C GLY A 261 -80.97 -4.22 12.43
N LEU A 262 -80.43 -3.11 11.93
CA LEU A 262 -81.19 -1.90 11.58
C LEU A 262 -82.19 -2.18 10.45
N LEU A 263 -81.79 -2.96 9.44
CA LEU A 263 -82.66 -3.41 8.35
C LEU A 263 -83.82 -4.28 8.86
N ILE A 264 -83.56 -5.24 9.75
CA ILE A 264 -84.59 -6.09 10.35
C ILE A 264 -85.55 -5.24 11.19
N LEU A 265 -85.02 -4.33 12.02
CA LEU A 265 -85.83 -3.41 12.81
C LEU A 265 -86.74 -2.56 11.92
N GLN A 266 -86.18 -2.00 10.85
CA GLN A 266 -86.92 -1.20 9.88
C GLN A 266 -87.99 -2.03 9.19
N GLN A 267 -87.69 -3.28 8.83
CA GLN A 267 -88.65 -4.20 8.22
C GLN A 267 -89.79 -4.57 9.17
N GLN A 268 -89.50 -4.80 10.45
CA GLN A 268 -90.51 -5.04 11.49
C GLN A 268 -91.38 -3.79 11.72
N ALA A 269 -90.78 -2.60 11.77
CA ALA A 269 -91.52 -1.35 11.88
C ALA A 269 -92.46 -1.13 10.70
N TYR A 270 -92.00 -1.41 9.47
CA TYR A 270 -92.85 -1.38 8.27
C TYR A 270 -94.01 -2.39 8.33
N GLN A 271 -93.75 -3.62 8.76
CA GLN A 271 -94.79 -4.63 8.93
C GLN A 271 -95.82 -4.25 10.00
N ALA A 272 -95.37 -3.66 11.11
CA ALA A 272 -96.24 -3.15 12.17
C ALA A 272 -97.10 -1.99 11.67
N ALA A 273 -96.52 -1.03 10.97
CA ALA A 273 -97.25 0.09 10.35
C ALA A 273 -98.29 -0.41 9.34
N ALA A 274 -97.94 -1.39 8.49
CA ALA A 274 -98.88 -2.00 7.56
C ALA A 274 -100.05 -2.70 8.25
N ARG A 275 -99.81 -3.39 9.38
CA ARG A 275 -100.88 -3.99 10.19
C ARG A 275 -101.79 -2.93 10.81
N ILE A 276 -101.22 -1.85 11.34
CA ILE A 276 -102.02 -0.74 11.90
C ILE A 276 -102.93 -0.15 10.82
N ILE A 277 -102.40 0.11 9.62
CA ILE A 277 -103.20 0.60 8.48
C ILE A 277 -104.29 -0.40 8.08
N SER A 278 -104.00 -1.71 8.12
CA SER A 278 -105.01 -2.73 7.84
C SER A 278 -106.12 -2.72 8.87
N ILE A 279 -105.78 -2.65 10.16
CA ILE A 279 -106.76 -2.61 11.26
C ILE A 279 -107.61 -1.33 11.18
N GLU A 280 -106.99 -0.19 10.86
CA GLU A 280 -107.70 1.07 10.66
C GLU A 280 -108.67 0.98 9.46
N ARG A 281 -108.22 0.40 8.34
CA ARG A 281 -109.07 0.14 7.17
C ARG A 281 -110.26 -0.76 7.53
N ASP A 282 -110.02 -1.84 8.27
CA ASP A 282 -111.08 -2.76 8.71
C ASP A 282 -112.08 -2.05 9.64
N ASN A 283 -111.60 -1.19 10.56
CA ASN A 283 -112.45 -0.41 11.46
C ASN A 283 -113.33 0.59 10.69
N ILE A 284 -112.75 1.33 9.74
CA ILE A 284 -113.49 2.22 8.83
C ILE A 284 -114.57 1.43 8.08
N GLN A 285 -114.26 0.22 7.61
CA GLN A 285 -115.20 -0.61 6.88
C GLN A 285 -116.35 -1.12 7.76
N VAL A 286 -116.08 -1.50 9.02
CA VAL A 286 -117.13 -1.87 10.00
C VAL A 286 -118.02 -0.67 10.33
N LEU A 287 -117.45 0.51 10.57
CA LEU A 287 -118.23 1.72 10.83
C LEU A 287 -119.11 2.10 9.63
N MET A 288 -118.60 1.98 8.41
CA MET A 288 -119.39 2.19 7.18
C MET A 288 -120.47 1.12 6.98
N GLY A 289 -120.25 -0.11 7.45
CA GLY A 289 -121.22 -1.20 7.39
C GLY A 289 -122.36 -1.08 8.41
N ILE A 290 -122.16 -0.36 9.52
CA ILE A 290 -123.22 -0.06 10.51
C ILE A 290 -124.06 1.16 10.09
N LEU A 291 -123.53 2.01 9.21
CA LEU A 291 -124.18 3.24 8.72
C LEU A 291 -125.12 3.04 7.51
N ASN A 292 -125.27 1.81 7.00
CA ASN A 292 -126.24 1.42 5.98
C ASN A 292 -127.21 0.35 6.53
#